data_AF-A0A1E7ZH38-F1
#
_entry.id   AF-A0A1E7ZH38-F1
#
_cell.length_a   1.000
_cell.length_b   1.000
_cell.length_c   1.000
_cell.angle_alpha   90.00
_cell.angle_beta   90.00
_cell.angle_gamma   90.00
#
_symmetry.space_group_name_H-M   'P 1'
#
loop_
_entity.id
_entity.type
_entity.pdbx_description
1 polymer ?
#
loop_
_entity_poly.entity_id
_entity_poly.type
_entity_poly.pdbx_seq_one_letter_code
_entity_poly.pdbx_strand_id
1 'polypeptide(L)'
;MEEFKITPPNNKEIAAAQEKLNFKFSQEYILFLKSGYDLGDVPMEALEIVNPPSYANIYTVQQEAKSDENFPEQLLPICEDNGDYYCLTLDGEVIFWSHNGLTDERWKNVTEWREAMQKEHED
;
A
#
# COMPACT_ATOMS: atom_id res chain seq x y z
N MET A 1 -11.69 7.22 23.29
CA MET A 1 -10.82 7.23 22.11
C MET A 1 -11.63 7.87 21.01
N GLU A 2 -11.18 8.99 20.44
CA GLU A 2 -11.83 9.51 19.23
C GLU A 2 -11.64 8.46 18.14
N GLU A 3 -12.73 7.95 17.56
CA GLU A 3 -12.66 7.21 16.31
C GLU A 3 -12.16 8.19 15.25
N PHE A 4 -10.85 8.13 14.94
CA PHE A 4 -10.30 8.83 13.80
C PHE A 4 -10.85 8.16 12.55
N LYS A 5 -11.94 8.72 12.04
CA LYS A 5 -12.58 8.25 10.82
C LYS A 5 -11.70 8.63 9.65
N ILE A 6 -10.94 7.67 9.12
CA ILE A 6 -10.15 7.86 7.91
C ILE A 6 -11.11 8.32 6.81
N THR A 7 -10.78 9.46 6.19
CA THR A 7 -11.51 9.96 5.03
C THR A 7 -10.76 9.50 3.79
N PRO A 8 -11.36 8.64 2.94
CA PRO A 8 -10.71 8.17 1.72
C PRO A 8 -10.33 9.33 0.80
N PRO A 9 -9.19 9.26 0.10
CA PRO A 9 -8.76 10.34 -0.79
C PRO A 9 -9.71 10.46 -1.99
N ASN A 10 -10.02 11.70 -2.36
CA ASN A 10 -10.79 12.00 -3.56
C ASN A 10 -9.92 11.94 -4.83
N ASN A 11 -10.54 12.02 -6.01
CA ASN A 11 -9.83 11.93 -7.29
C ASN A 11 -8.67 12.94 -7.46
N LYS A 12 -8.80 14.16 -6.92
CA LYS A 12 -7.74 15.17 -7.00
C LYS A 12 -6.55 14.82 -6.12
N GLU A 13 -6.82 14.30 -4.92
CA GLU A 13 -5.78 13.83 -4.00
C GLU A 13 -5.05 12.62 -4.57
N ILE A 14 -5.78 11.68 -5.17
CA ILE A 14 -5.20 10.53 -5.87
C ILE A 14 -4.34 10.98 -7.07
N ALA A 15 -4.80 11.94 -7.87
CA ALA A 15 -4.01 12.49 -8.98
C ALA A 15 -2.72 13.16 -8.49
N ALA A 16 -2.80 13.98 -7.45
CA ALA A 16 -1.64 14.62 -6.84
C ALA A 16 -0.66 13.59 -6.23
N ALA A 17 -1.18 12.51 -5.65
CA ALA A 17 -0.35 11.43 -5.11
C ALA A 17 0.42 10.70 -6.22
N GLN A 18 -0.22 10.38 -7.34
CA GLN A 18 0.45 9.77 -8.49
C GLN A 18 1.58 10.66 -9.03
N GLU A 19 1.35 11.97 -9.14
CA GLU A 19 2.37 12.93 -9.56
C GLU A 19 3.53 12.99 -8.56
N LYS A 20 3.24 13.11 -7.25
CA LYS A 20 4.25 13.23 -6.21
C LYS A 20 5.07 11.95 -6.01
N LEU A 21 4.46 10.78 -6.16
CA LEU A 21 5.12 9.47 -6.08
C LEU A 21 5.81 9.11 -7.40
N ASN A 22 5.56 9.85 -8.48
CA ASN A 22 5.96 9.51 -9.84
C ASN A 22 5.56 8.06 -10.21
N PHE A 23 4.32 7.69 -9.87
CA PHE A 23 3.82 6.33 -10.01
C PHE A 23 2.36 6.36 -10.49
N LYS A 24 2.03 5.57 -11.52
CA LYS A 24 0.66 5.47 -12.02
C LYS A 24 -0.09 4.37 -11.29
N PHE A 25 -1.23 4.69 -10.69
CA PHE A 25 -2.04 3.73 -9.95
C PHE A 25 -2.92 2.90 -10.89
N SER A 26 -3.02 1.61 -10.61
CA SER A 26 -3.99 0.72 -11.26
C SER A 26 -5.42 1.07 -10.85
N GLN A 27 -6.41 0.64 -11.64
CA GLN A 27 -7.81 0.91 -11.35
C GLN A 27 -8.25 0.25 -10.04
N GLU A 28 -7.75 -0.96 -9.78
CA GLU A 28 -8.00 -1.74 -8.57
C GLU A 28 -7.41 -1.02 -7.35
N TYR A 29 -6.19 -0.48 -7.45
CA TYR A 29 -5.59 0.31 -6.37
C TYR A 29 -6.38 1.59 -6.08
N ILE A 30 -6.85 2.30 -7.10
CA ILE A 30 -7.72 3.47 -6.93
C ILE A 30 -9.03 3.11 -6.19
N LEU A 31 -9.62 1.94 -6.49
CA LEU A 31 -10.83 1.47 -5.80
C LEU A 31 -10.55 1.13 -4.34
N PHE A 32 -9.41 0.50 -4.05
CA PHE A 32 -8.96 0.20 -2.69
C PHE A 32 -8.71 1.47 -1.86
N LEU A 33 -8.04 2.48 -2.44
CA LEU A 33 -7.87 3.78 -1.77
C LEU A 33 -9.24 4.40 -1.42
N LYS A 34 -10.21 4.31 -2.34
CA LYS A 34 -11.56 4.86 -2.16
C LYS A 34 -12.45 4.08 -1.22
N SER A 35 -12.18 2.80 -0.98
CA SER A 35 -12.86 2.06 0.09
C SER A 35 -12.40 2.50 1.49
N GLY A 36 -11.38 3.36 1.57
CA GLY A 36 -10.79 3.81 2.83
C GLY A 36 -9.75 2.85 3.36
N TYR A 37 -8.93 2.28 2.46
CA TYR A 37 -7.84 1.37 2.82
C TYR A 37 -8.32 0.08 3.50
N ASP A 38 -9.58 -0.27 3.25
CA ASP A 38 -10.29 -1.36 3.91
C ASP A 38 -9.65 -2.73 3.66
N LEU A 39 -9.07 -3.30 4.72
CA LEU A 39 -8.53 -4.65 4.78
C LEU A 39 -9.44 -5.60 5.59
N GLY A 40 -10.59 -5.16 6.10
CA GLY A 40 -11.41 -5.93 7.03
C GLY A 40 -10.76 -6.06 8.42
N ASP A 41 -10.82 -7.25 9.02
CA ASP A 41 -10.28 -7.53 10.37
C ASP A 41 -8.81 -7.99 10.34
N VAL A 42 -8.12 -7.84 9.21
CA VAL A 42 -6.69 -8.15 9.07
C VAL A 42 -5.88 -7.25 10.01
N PRO A 43 -4.94 -7.77 10.81
CA PRO A 43 -4.14 -7.01 11.77
C PRO A 43 -2.98 -6.25 11.09
N MET A 44 -3.29 -5.56 9.99
CA MET A 44 -2.33 -4.82 9.16
C MET A 44 -2.96 -3.52 8.68
N GLU A 45 -2.12 -2.55 8.34
CA GLU A 45 -2.58 -1.23 7.91
C GLU A 45 -1.98 -0.86 6.57
N ALA A 46 -2.85 -0.51 5.63
CA ALA A 46 -2.42 0.00 4.35
C ALA A 46 -1.92 1.45 4.46
N LEU A 47 -1.00 1.81 3.58
CA LEU A 47 -0.39 3.12 3.57
C LEU A 47 -1.33 4.18 3.00
N GLU A 48 -1.41 5.30 3.70
CA GLU A 48 -2.42 6.32 3.55
C GLU A 48 -1.92 7.53 2.76
N ILE A 49 -2.83 8.08 1.96
CA ILE A 49 -2.70 9.35 1.24
C ILE A 49 -3.56 10.37 1.99
N VAL A 50 -3.07 10.83 3.14
CA VAL A 50 -3.80 11.75 4.02
C VAL A 50 -3.01 13.04 4.29
N ASN A 51 -3.76 14.10 4.59
CA ASN A 51 -3.23 15.40 5.01
C ASN A 51 -4.10 15.94 6.17
N PRO A 52 -3.58 16.07 7.40
CA PRO A 52 -2.17 15.88 7.80
C PRO A 52 -1.70 14.42 7.71
N PRO A 53 -0.37 14.18 7.61
CA PRO A 53 0.18 12.82 7.61
C PRO A 53 -0.16 12.04 8.88
N SER A 54 -0.52 10.77 8.73
CA SER A 54 -0.59 9.77 9.81
C SER A 54 0.76 9.04 9.97
N TYR A 55 0.84 8.06 10.86
CA TYR A 55 2.01 7.18 10.95
C TYR A 55 2.11 6.23 9.74
N ALA A 56 0.98 5.83 9.15
CA ALA A 56 0.92 5.02 7.93
C ALA A 56 1.10 5.86 6.66
N ASN A 57 1.83 6.98 6.69
CA ASN A 57 1.92 7.89 5.56
C ASN A 57 2.73 7.29 4.39
N ILE A 58 2.08 7.11 3.23
CA ILE A 58 2.72 6.51 2.06
C ILE A 58 3.97 7.26 1.57
N TYR A 59 4.03 8.59 1.73
CA TYR A 59 5.18 9.37 1.24
C TYR A 59 6.40 9.21 2.13
N THR A 60 6.21 9.09 3.44
CA THR A 60 7.30 8.83 4.39
C THR A 60 7.83 7.42 4.17
N VAL A 61 6.95 6.42 4.18
CA VAL A 61 7.34 5.01 4.01
C VAL A 61 7.97 4.75 2.64
N GLN A 62 7.48 5.37 1.57
CA GLN A 62 8.13 5.28 0.25
C GLN A 62 9.57 5.83 0.27
N GLN A 63 9.83 6.92 0.99
CA GLN A 63 11.17 7.48 1.12
C GLN A 63 12.08 6.58 1.96
N GLU A 64 11.54 6.00 3.03
CA GLU A 64 12.25 5.05 3.90
C GLU A 64 12.60 3.77 3.14
N ALA A 65 11.65 3.16 2.45
CA ALA A 65 11.89 2.00 1.60
C ALA A 65 12.98 2.28 0.54
N LYS A 66 12.93 3.43 -0.13
CA LYS A 66 13.93 3.86 -1.13
C LYS A 66 15.31 4.19 -0.55
N SER A 67 15.44 4.28 0.77
CA SER A 67 16.75 4.45 1.40
C SER A 67 17.54 3.14 1.52
N ASP A 68 16.87 1.99 1.35
CA ASP A 68 17.52 0.68 1.25
C ASP A 68 18.07 0.47 -0.17
N GLU A 69 19.37 0.16 -0.27
CA GLU A 69 20.05 -0.08 -1.55
C GLU A 69 19.50 -1.29 -2.32
N ASN A 70 18.77 -2.19 -1.65
CA ASN A 70 18.17 -3.38 -2.24
C ASN A 70 16.69 -3.20 -2.62
N PHE A 71 16.08 -2.06 -2.28
CA PHE A 71 14.69 -1.81 -2.62
C PHE A 71 14.57 -1.39 -4.09
N PRO A 72 13.79 -2.10 -4.93
CA PRO A 72 13.67 -1.76 -6.34
C PRO A 72 12.95 -0.42 -6.56
N GLU A 73 13.56 0.47 -7.35
CA GLU A 73 13.06 1.84 -7.57
C GLU A 73 11.65 1.92 -8.17
N GLN A 74 11.26 0.90 -8.95
CA GLN A 74 9.94 0.84 -9.60
C GLN A 74 8.80 0.36 -8.70
N LEU A 75 9.07 0.03 -7.44
CA LEU A 75 8.04 -0.43 -6.50
C LEU A 75 7.49 0.72 -5.66
N LEU A 76 6.19 0.62 -5.37
CA LEU A 76 5.49 1.49 -4.44
C LEU A 76 5.00 0.66 -3.25
N PRO A 77 5.51 0.84 -2.03
CA PRO A 77 4.93 0.19 -0.86
C PRO A 77 3.49 0.68 -0.69
N ILE A 78 2.59 -0.25 -0.40
CA ILE A 78 1.15 0.01 -0.15
C ILE A 78 0.70 -0.51 1.22
N CYS A 79 1.52 -1.32 1.88
CA CYS A 79 1.34 -1.80 3.24
C CYS A 79 2.71 -2.18 3.80
N GLU A 80 2.98 -1.83 5.06
CA GLU A 80 4.19 -2.20 5.79
C GLU A 80 3.89 -3.36 6.74
N ASP A 81 4.81 -4.31 6.82
CA ASP A 81 4.77 -5.41 7.77
C ASP A 81 6.17 -5.62 8.38
N ASN A 82 6.38 -5.07 9.58
CA ASN A 82 7.62 -5.28 10.36
C ASN A 82 8.93 -4.99 9.59
N GLY A 83 8.94 -3.95 8.75
CA GLY A 83 10.08 -3.58 7.90
C GLY A 83 10.13 -4.27 6.54
N ASP A 84 9.20 -5.17 6.26
CA ASP A 84 8.90 -5.70 4.94
C ASP A 84 7.71 -4.95 4.32
N TYR A 85 7.52 -5.09 3.01
CA TYR A 85 6.50 -4.31 2.30
C TYR A 85 5.71 -5.15 1.30
N TYR A 86 4.39 -4.96 1.30
CA TYR A 86 3.60 -5.26 0.12
C TYR A 86 3.70 -4.08 -0.83
N CYS A 87 4.15 -4.36 -2.05
CA CYS A 87 4.51 -3.36 -3.04
C CYS A 87 3.68 -3.50 -4.30
N LEU A 88 3.16 -2.38 -4.80
CA LEU A 88 2.54 -2.30 -6.11
C LEU A 88 3.61 -2.20 -7.20
N THR A 89 3.43 -2.96 -8.28
CA THR A 89 4.24 -2.88 -9.51
C THR A 89 3.60 -1.94 -10.53
N LEU A 90 4.36 -1.52 -11.55
CA LEU A 90 3.85 -0.68 -12.64
C LEU A 90 2.71 -1.33 -13.45
N ASP A 91 2.66 -2.66 -13.46
CA ASP A 91 1.61 -3.44 -14.11
C ASP A 91 0.36 -3.61 -13.24
N GLY A 92 0.42 -3.14 -11.98
CA GLY A 92 -0.68 -3.18 -11.02
C GLY A 92 -0.71 -4.44 -10.16
N GLU A 93 0.27 -5.35 -10.30
CA GLU A 93 0.45 -6.51 -9.42
C GLU A 93 0.88 -6.05 -8.02
N VAL A 94 0.60 -6.87 -7.02
CA VAL A 94 1.17 -6.72 -5.67
C VAL A 94 2.22 -7.81 -5.48
N ILE A 95 3.38 -7.45 -4.95
CA ILE A 95 4.43 -8.40 -4.57
C ILE A 95 4.83 -8.17 -3.11
N PHE A 96 5.30 -9.21 -2.44
CA PHE A 96 5.88 -9.07 -1.11
C PHE A 96 7.40 -8.92 -1.22
N TRP A 97 7.90 -7.75 -0.83
CA TRP A 97 9.33 -7.48 -0.73
C TRP A 97 9.76 -7.64 0.73
N SER A 98 10.81 -8.43 0.95
CA SER A 98 11.41 -8.59 2.27
C SER A 98 12.88 -8.16 2.27
N HIS A 99 13.29 -7.46 3.32
CA HIS A 99 14.70 -7.12 3.55
C HIS A 99 15.57 -8.37 3.78
N ASN A 100 14.95 -9.52 4.11
CA ASN A 100 15.62 -10.79 4.34
C ASN A 100 15.81 -11.64 3.08
N GLY A 101 15.32 -11.20 1.91
CA GLY A 101 15.59 -11.86 0.63
C GLY A 101 14.38 -11.96 -0.29
N LEU A 102 14.53 -12.80 -1.31
CA LEU A 102 13.52 -12.97 -2.36
C LEU A 102 12.36 -13.83 -1.87
N THR A 103 11.15 -13.31 -2.06
CA THR A 103 9.91 -14.08 -1.94
C THR A 103 9.29 -14.24 -3.33
N ASP A 104 8.54 -15.33 -3.54
CA ASP A 104 7.79 -15.54 -4.79
C ASP A 104 6.34 -15.04 -4.68
N GLU A 105 5.97 -14.49 -3.52
CA GLU A 105 4.62 -14.06 -3.20
C GLU A 105 4.20 -12.86 -4.04
N ARG A 106 3.13 -13.07 -4.80
CA ARG A 106 2.58 -12.09 -5.72
C ARG A 106 1.09 -12.33 -5.96
N TRP A 107 0.38 -11.25 -6.23
CA TRP A 107 -1.04 -11.23 -6.53
C TRP A 107 -1.27 -10.39 -7.78
N LYS A 108 -2.25 -10.76 -8.62
CA LYS A 108 -2.43 -10.07 -9.91
C LYS A 108 -2.81 -8.60 -9.76
N ASN A 109 -3.40 -8.23 -8.63
CA ASN A 109 -3.76 -6.86 -8.28
C ASN A 109 -4.05 -6.74 -6.78
N VAL A 110 -4.32 -5.52 -6.32
CA VAL A 110 -4.65 -5.25 -4.91
C VAL A 110 -5.92 -5.96 -4.43
N THR A 111 -6.85 -6.28 -5.33
CA THR A 111 -8.10 -6.97 -4.94
C THR A 111 -7.78 -8.41 -4.56
N GLU A 112 -7.02 -9.13 -5.40
CA GLU A 112 -6.57 -10.49 -5.08
C GLU A 112 -5.67 -10.52 -3.84
N TRP A 113 -4.78 -9.54 -3.67
CA TRP A 113 -3.96 -9.43 -2.46
C TRP A 113 -4.82 -9.24 -1.21
N ARG A 114 -5.75 -8.28 -1.23
CA ARG A 114 -6.66 -8.04 -0.11
C ARG A 114 -7.46 -9.29 0.25
N GLU A 115 -8.04 -9.97 -0.74
CA GLU A 115 -8.80 -11.21 -0.52
C GLU A 115 -7.94 -12.32 0.09
N ALA A 116 -6.68 -12.44 -0.34
CA ALA A 116 -5.74 -13.41 0.24
C ALA A 116 -5.44 -13.09 1.71
N MET A 117 -5.11 -11.83 2.03
CA MET A 117 -4.84 -11.42 3.41
C MET A 117 -6.06 -11.65 4.30
N GLN A 118 -7.26 -11.30 3.84
CA GLN A 118 -8.49 -11.54 4.59
C GLN A 118 -8.68 -13.02 4.88
N LYS A 119 -8.50 -13.88 3.88
CA LYS A 119 -8.64 -15.33 4.02
C LYS A 119 -7.60 -15.95 4.96
N GLU A 120 -6.38 -15.42 4.99
CA GLU A 120 -5.33 -15.91 5.90
C GLU A 120 -5.62 -15.58 7.37
N HIS A 121 -6.47 -14.59 7.61
CA HIS A 121 -6.90 -14.15 8.94
C HIS A 121 -8.36 -14.50 9.25
N GLU A 122 -9.02 -15.32 8.42
CA GLU A 122 -10.29 -15.97 8.75
C GLU A 122 -10.01 -17.21 9.61
N ASP A 123 -10.45 -17.18 10.88
CA ASP A 123 -10.42 -18.31 11.83
C ASP A 123 -11.28 -19.52 11.40
#